data_AF-A0AAE4BLN9-F1
#
_entry.id   AF-A0AAE4BLN9-F1
#
_cell.length_a   1.000
_cell.length_b   1.000
_cell.length_c   1.000
_cell.angle_alpha   90.00
_cell.angle_beta   90.00
_cell.angle_gamma   90.00
#
_symmetry.space_group_name_H-M   'P 1'
#
loop_
_entity.id
_entity.type
_entity.pdbx_description
1 polymer ?
#
loop_
_entity_poly.entity_id
_entity_poly.type
_entity_poly.pdbx_seq_one_letter_code
_entity_poly.pdbx_strand_id
1 'polypeptide(L)'
;MSDFPLTNRFLHALERAHHWHAGQYRKVPEGETATVPYLSHLLGVASIALEFGASEDEAIAALLHDALEDGPENIQTDVARRGEAREDLRRMIRQEFGDQVEKLVSGATEETALVEGRKAPWADRKMAYLRKLIDTDHVEEAASLLVSASDKLHNARAILADVLAFGDSPESRVAFFDRFNAGQEGTLQYYRLLVWAYRRAPGAQGRPRLQALVAELDRTVTALEQACGVRAEDVIGYLPLKDFATCHVEETHP
;
A
#
# COMPACT_ATOMS: atom_id res chain seq x y z
N MET A 1 34.20 -11.14 3.50
CA MET A 1 33.58 -10.26 2.48
C MET A 1 32.22 -9.91 3.03
N SER A 2 31.91 -8.63 3.25
CA SER A 2 30.54 -8.25 3.63
C SER A 2 29.64 -8.59 2.46
N ASP A 3 28.66 -9.47 2.66
CA ASP A 3 27.59 -9.66 1.69
C ASP A 3 26.99 -8.30 1.38
N PHE A 4 27.16 -7.85 0.14
CA PHE A 4 26.43 -6.70 -0.35
C PHE A 4 24.94 -7.07 -0.32
N PRO A 5 24.06 -6.28 0.30
CA PRO A 5 22.72 -6.73 0.72
C PRO A 5 21.78 -7.07 -0.45
N LEU A 6 22.16 -6.72 -1.69
CA LEU A 6 21.37 -6.91 -2.90
C LEU A 6 22.18 -7.68 -3.95
N THR A 7 21.83 -8.92 -4.18
CA THR A 7 22.46 -9.78 -5.19
C THR A 7 21.84 -9.55 -6.57
N ASN A 8 22.27 -10.35 -7.56
CA ASN A 8 21.64 -10.37 -8.89
C ASN A 8 20.14 -10.74 -8.84
N ARG A 9 19.64 -11.34 -7.75
CA ARG A 9 18.20 -11.59 -7.57
C ARG A 9 17.41 -10.27 -7.54
N PHE A 10 17.92 -9.26 -6.84
CA PHE A 10 17.28 -7.94 -6.80
C PHE A 10 17.33 -7.24 -8.16
N LEU A 11 18.46 -7.33 -8.88
CA LEU A 11 18.56 -6.80 -10.25
C LEU A 11 17.53 -7.47 -11.19
N HIS A 12 17.41 -8.79 -11.12
CA HIS A 12 16.43 -9.55 -11.91
C HIS A 12 14.98 -9.14 -11.56
N ALA A 13 14.69 -8.88 -10.28
CA ALA A 13 13.39 -8.35 -9.85
C ALA A 13 13.11 -6.96 -10.42
N LEU A 14 14.13 -6.09 -10.50
CA LEU A 14 13.99 -4.76 -11.11
C LEU A 14 13.66 -4.84 -12.60
N GLU A 15 14.32 -5.73 -13.33
CA GLU A 15 14.01 -5.99 -14.73
C GLU A 15 12.57 -6.50 -14.90
N ARG A 16 12.09 -7.38 -14.01
CA ARG A 16 10.69 -7.83 -14.01
C ARG A 16 9.72 -6.71 -13.72
N ALA A 17 9.96 -5.91 -12.67
CA ALA A 17 9.13 -4.75 -12.34
C ALA A 17 9.05 -3.77 -13.52
N HIS A 18 10.18 -3.47 -14.18
CA HIS A 18 10.19 -2.63 -15.37
C HIS A 18 9.32 -3.20 -16.49
N HIS A 19 9.47 -4.49 -16.81
CA HIS A 19 8.70 -5.12 -17.88
C HIS A 19 7.21 -5.22 -17.58
N TRP A 20 6.83 -5.64 -16.37
CA TRP A 20 5.43 -5.83 -15.99
C TRP A 20 4.66 -4.50 -15.88
N HIS A 21 5.36 -3.41 -15.55
CA HIS A 21 4.79 -2.07 -15.44
C HIS A 21 5.20 -1.15 -16.61
N ALA A 22 5.72 -1.71 -17.72
CA ALA A 22 6.12 -0.93 -18.89
C ALA A 22 4.92 -0.16 -19.46
N GLY A 23 5.09 1.15 -19.67
CA GLY A 23 4.03 2.02 -20.17
C GLY A 23 2.96 2.43 -19.15
N GLN A 24 3.04 1.97 -17.89
CA GLN A 24 2.18 2.48 -16.82
C GLN A 24 2.73 3.78 -16.24
N TYR A 25 1.79 4.64 -15.83
CA TYR A 25 2.06 5.91 -15.18
C TYR A 25 1.28 6.00 -13.88
N ARG A 26 1.73 6.86 -12.97
CA ARG A 26 0.98 7.21 -11.77
C ARG A 26 -0.35 7.87 -12.15
N LYS A 27 -1.40 7.53 -11.41
CA LYS A 27 -2.75 8.07 -11.64
C LYS A 27 -2.76 9.58 -11.41
N VAL A 28 -3.38 10.29 -12.33
CA VAL A 28 -3.65 11.74 -12.26
C VAL A 28 -5.16 11.96 -12.40
N PRO A 29 -5.68 13.16 -12.06
CA PRO A 29 -7.08 13.50 -12.28
C PRO A 29 -7.52 13.30 -13.73
N GLU A 30 -8.83 13.10 -13.90
CA GLU A 30 -9.43 13.03 -15.22
C GLU A 30 -9.19 14.35 -15.97
N GLY A 31 -8.69 14.25 -17.20
CA GLY A 31 -8.32 15.41 -18.03
C GLY A 31 -6.86 15.85 -17.91
N GLU A 32 -6.07 15.29 -16.98
CA GLU A 32 -4.63 15.54 -16.88
C GLU A 32 -3.80 14.48 -17.62
N THR A 33 -2.61 14.86 -18.09
CA THR A 33 -1.68 13.92 -18.71
C THR A 33 -0.76 13.33 -17.65
N ALA A 34 -0.79 12.00 -17.50
CA ALA A 34 0.11 11.31 -16.59
C ALA A 34 1.56 11.38 -17.11
N THR A 35 2.48 11.90 -16.30
CA THR A 35 3.91 12.09 -16.69
C THR A 35 4.88 11.27 -15.87
N VAL A 36 4.48 10.79 -14.69
CA VAL A 36 5.35 10.07 -13.76
C VAL A 36 5.25 8.56 -14.02
N PRO A 37 6.32 7.87 -14.47
CA PRO A 37 6.28 6.43 -14.72
C PRO A 37 5.98 5.64 -13.44
N TYR A 38 5.17 4.58 -13.54
CA TYR A 38 4.78 3.79 -12.37
C TYR A 38 5.99 3.16 -11.64
N LEU A 39 7.05 2.86 -12.38
CA LEU A 39 8.31 2.35 -11.85
C LEU A 39 8.91 3.25 -10.74
N SER A 40 8.64 4.56 -10.75
CA SER A 40 9.10 5.46 -9.68
C SER A 40 8.55 5.07 -8.31
N HIS A 41 7.30 4.60 -8.27
CA HIS A 41 6.67 4.12 -7.05
C HIS A 41 7.33 2.84 -6.55
N LEU A 42 7.51 1.85 -7.43
CA LEU A 42 8.12 0.56 -7.07
C LEU A 42 9.55 0.75 -6.52
N LEU A 43 10.33 1.62 -7.16
CA LEU A 43 11.65 2.00 -6.68
C LEU A 43 11.59 2.73 -5.33
N GLY A 44 10.64 3.64 -5.15
CA GLY A 44 10.45 4.37 -3.89
C GLY A 44 10.05 3.45 -2.73
N VAL A 45 9.16 2.48 -2.97
CA VAL A 45 8.75 1.48 -1.97
C VAL A 45 9.91 0.56 -1.60
N ALA A 46 10.67 0.08 -2.58
CA ALA A 46 11.87 -0.72 -2.33
C ALA A 46 12.95 0.06 -1.55
N SER A 47 13.16 1.35 -1.86
CA SER A 47 14.09 2.22 -1.12
C SER A 47 13.68 2.36 0.34
N ILE A 48 12.41 2.66 0.60
CA ILE A 48 11.87 2.76 1.97
C ILE A 48 12.06 1.42 2.70
N ALA A 49 11.67 0.31 2.07
CA ALA A 49 11.81 -1.01 2.68
C ALA A 49 13.26 -1.29 3.12
N LEU A 50 14.24 -1.00 2.25
CA LEU A 50 15.66 -1.17 2.54
C LEU A 50 16.15 -0.27 3.68
N GLU A 51 15.77 1.01 3.70
CA GLU A 51 16.12 1.96 4.77
C GLU A 51 15.59 1.52 6.15
N PHE A 52 14.46 0.82 6.16
CA PHE A 52 13.84 0.25 7.34
C PHE A 52 14.16 -1.24 7.56
N GLY A 53 15.25 -1.71 6.98
CA GLY A 53 15.87 -2.99 7.35
C GLY A 53 15.23 -4.21 6.71
N ALA A 54 14.69 -4.06 5.50
CA ALA A 54 14.30 -5.20 4.67
C ALA A 54 15.47 -6.16 4.45
N SER A 55 15.16 -7.45 4.52
CA SER A 55 15.93 -8.50 3.87
C SER A 55 15.90 -8.36 2.33
N GLU A 56 16.76 -9.09 1.62
CA GLU A 56 16.71 -9.11 0.15
C GLU A 56 15.33 -9.57 -0.35
N ASP A 57 14.74 -10.61 0.25
CA ASP A 57 13.42 -11.11 -0.15
C ASP A 57 12.30 -10.07 0.07
N GLU A 58 12.36 -9.31 1.16
CA GLU A 58 11.43 -8.20 1.41
C GLU A 58 11.66 -7.02 0.45
N ALA A 59 12.91 -6.75 0.07
CA ALA A 59 13.23 -5.72 -0.91
C ALA A 59 12.76 -6.10 -2.32
N ILE A 60 12.93 -7.37 -2.71
CA ILE A 60 12.36 -7.93 -3.94
C ILE A 60 10.83 -7.85 -3.89
N ALA A 61 10.22 -8.29 -2.79
CA ALA A 61 8.77 -8.23 -2.64
C ALA A 61 8.23 -6.80 -2.69
N ALA A 62 8.94 -5.83 -2.11
CA ALA A 62 8.62 -4.40 -2.21
C ALA A 62 8.65 -3.90 -3.65
N LEU A 63 9.61 -4.35 -4.45
CA LEU A 63 9.71 -3.98 -5.86
C LEU A 63 8.61 -4.61 -6.73
N LEU A 64 8.12 -5.79 -6.33
CA LEU A 64 7.12 -6.58 -7.06
C LEU A 64 5.70 -6.51 -6.45
N HIS A 65 5.48 -5.69 -5.42
CA HIS A 65 4.25 -5.78 -4.61
C HIS A 65 2.95 -5.55 -5.42
N ASP A 66 3.00 -4.68 -6.43
CA ASP A 66 1.88 -4.39 -7.32
C ASP A 66 1.82 -5.28 -8.56
N ALA A 67 2.80 -6.18 -8.74
CA ALA A 67 2.86 -7.02 -9.93
C ALA A 67 1.60 -7.88 -10.09
N LEU A 68 0.98 -8.34 -9.00
CA LEU A 68 -0.24 -9.15 -9.03
C LEU A 68 -1.52 -8.31 -9.16
N GLU A 69 -1.49 -7.04 -8.77
CA GLU A 69 -2.65 -6.14 -8.83
C GLU A 69 -2.74 -5.44 -10.19
N ASP A 70 -1.66 -4.74 -10.59
CA ASP A 70 -1.62 -3.87 -11.76
C ASP A 70 -0.85 -4.48 -12.95
N GLY A 71 0.02 -5.46 -12.70
CA GLY A 71 0.75 -6.16 -13.77
C GLY A 71 -0.15 -6.87 -14.80
N PRO A 72 -1.23 -7.60 -14.40
CA PRO A 72 -2.14 -8.24 -15.36
C PRO A 72 -2.81 -7.26 -16.31
N GLU A 73 -2.99 -5.98 -15.92
CA GLU A 73 -3.61 -4.99 -16.81
C GLU A 73 -2.73 -4.69 -18.04
N ASN A 74 -1.40 -4.76 -17.87
CA ASN A 74 -0.44 -4.57 -18.95
C ASN A 74 -0.18 -5.84 -19.75
N ILE A 75 -0.19 -6.99 -19.09
CA ILE A 75 0.23 -8.27 -19.68
C ILE A 75 -0.98 -8.97 -20.34
N GLN A 76 -2.20 -8.62 -19.93
CA GLN A 76 -3.43 -9.23 -20.43
C GLN A 76 -4.54 -8.19 -20.66
N THR A 77 -4.88 -7.97 -21.92
CA THR A 77 -5.96 -7.06 -22.32
C THR A 77 -7.35 -7.67 -22.15
N ASP A 78 -7.47 -9.00 -22.17
CA ASP A 78 -8.73 -9.70 -21.90
C ASP A 78 -9.01 -9.76 -20.38
N VAL A 79 -9.98 -8.96 -19.95
CA VAL A 79 -10.40 -8.86 -18.54
C VAL A 79 -10.79 -10.22 -17.97
N ALA A 80 -11.41 -11.10 -18.77
CA ALA A 80 -11.83 -12.42 -18.32
C ALA A 80 -10.64 -13.33 -17.97
N ARG A 81 -9.46 -13.06 -18.54
CA ARG A 81 -8.24 -13.85 -18.35
C ARG A 81 -7.24 -13.23 -17.38
N ARG A 82 -7.56 -12.09 -16.77
CA ARG A 82 -6.68 -11.44 -15.77
C ARG A 82 -6.44 -12.33 -14.54
N GLY A 83 -7.40 -13.18 -14.18
CA GLY A 83 -7.23 -14.17 -13.12
C GLY A 83 -6.15 -15.21 -13.46
N GLU A 84 -6.17 -15.75 -14.68
CA GLU A 84 -5.12 -16.66 -15.19
C GLU A 84 -3.76 -15.96 -15.21
N ALA A 85 -3.70 -14.73 -15.74
CA ALA A 85 -2.46 -13.96 -15.80
C ALA A 85 -1.87 -13.70 -14.41
N ARG A 86 -2.70 -13.46 -13.38
CA ARG A 86 -2.23 -13.32 -12.00
C ARG A 86 -1.64 -14.62 -11.45
N GLU A 87 -2.28 -15.75 -11.69
CA GLU A 87 -1.77 -17.05 -11.27
C GLU A 87 -0.46 -17.41 -12.01
N ASP A 88 -0.36 -17.06 -13.29
CA ASP A 88 0.87 -17.19 -14.06
C ASP A 88 2.00 -16.34 -13.44
N LEU A 89 1.71 -15.10 -13.06
CA LEU A 89 2.67 -14.23 -12.37
C LEU A 89 3.11 -14.79 -11.02
N ARG A 90 2.20 -15.33 -10.20
CA ARG A 90 2.58 -16.02 -8.94
C ARG A 90 3.56 -17.14 -9.20
N ARG A 91 3.29 -17.99 -10.20
CA ARG A 91 4.19 -19.09 -10.57
C ARG A 91 5.55 -18.57 -11.03
N MET A 92 5.58 -17.49 -11.83
CA MET A 92 6.85 -16.86 -12.24
C MET A 92 7.61 -16.33 -11.03
N ILE A 93 6.96 -15.59 -10.12
CA ILE A 93 7.59 -15.04 -8.91
C ILE A 93 8.19 -16.17 -8.07
N ARG A 94 7.43 -17.25 -7.86
CA ARG A 94 7.89 -18.43 -7.12
C ARG A 94 9.08 -19.11 -7.78
N GLN A 95 9.05 -19.29 -9.10
CA GLN A 95 10.13 -19.94 -9.85
C GLN A 95 11.42 -19.10 -9.87
N GLU A 96 11.30 -17.78 -9.98
CA GLU A 96 12.44 -16.87 -10.16
C GLU A 96 13.02 -16.37 -8.83
N PHE A 97 12.19 -16.22 -7.81
CA PHE A 97 12.57 -15.59 -6.53
C PHE A 97 12.30 -16.45 -5.30
N GLY A 98 11.54 -17.55 -5.41
CA GLY A 98 11.26 -18.49 -4.33
C GLY A 98 9.93 -18.27 -3.60
N ASP A 99 9.53 -19.26 -2.80
CA ASP A 99 8.24 -19.28 -2.09
C ASP A 99 8.08 -18.11 -1.11
N GLN A 100 9.17 -17.70 -0.46
CA GLN A 100 9.13 -16.62 0.52
C GLN A 100 8.77 -15.27 -0.13
N VAL A 101 9.36 -14.97 -1.29
CA VAL A 101 9.05 -13.74 -2.04
C VAL A 101 7.61 -13.76 -2.54
N GLU A 102 7.13 -14.90 -3.06
CA GLU A 102 5.74 -15.02 -3.50
C GLU A 102 4.77 -14.80 -2.32
N LYS A 103 5.02 -15.43 -1.15
CA LYS A 103 4.21 -15.21 0.05
C LYS A 103 4.18 -13.73 0.45
N LEU A 104 5.31 -13.03 0.37
CA LEU A 104 5.40 -11.59 0.71
C LEU A 104 4.64 -10.70 -0.28
N VAL A 105 4.81 -10.92 -1.59
CA VAL A 105 4.10 -10.16 -2.64
C VAL A 105 2.59 -10.36 -2.51
N SER A 106 2.17 -11.60 -2.34
CA SER A 106 0.76 -11.99 -2.17
C SER A 106 0.15 -11.40 -0.91
N GLY A 107 0.90 -11.39 0.19
CA GLY A 107 0.48 -10.73 1.43
C GLY A 107 0.40 -9.21 1.31
N ALA A 108 1.15 -8.59 0.39
CA ALA A 108 1.12 -7.14 0.14
C ALA A 108 0.03 -6.73 -0.87
N THR A 109 -0.42 -7.67 -1.71
CA THR A 109 -1.44 -7.45 -2.75
C THR A 109 -2.83 -7.36 -2.10
N GLU A 110 -3.60 -6.31 -2.42
CA GLU A 110 -5.02 -6.26 -2.05
C GLU A 110 -5.84 -7.11 -3.04
N GLU A 111 -5.83 -8.43 -2.83
CA GLU A 111 -6.63 -9.35 -3.62
C GLU A 111 -8.11 -9.05 -3.46
N THR A 112 -8.66 -8.32 -4.41
CA THR A 112 -10.09 -8.06 -4.46
C THR A 112 -10.74 -9.19 -5.24
N ALA A 113 -11.32 -10.16 -4.53
CA ALA A 113 -12.22 -11.13 -5.15
C ALA A 113 -13.37 -10.39 -5.85
N LEU A 114 -13.64 -10.76 -7.11
CA LEU A 114 -14.78 -10.23 -7.84
C LEU A 114 -16.01 -11.04 -7.42
N VAL A 115 -17.02 -10.37 -6.87
CA VAL A 115 -18.34 -10.95 -6.62
C VAL A 115 -19.22 -10.55 -7.81
N GLU A 116 -19.70 -11.54 -8.56
CA GLU A 116 -20.50 -11.31 -9.78
C GLU A 116 -19.84 -10.36 -10.79
N GLY A 117 -18.51 -10.47 -10.95
CA GLY A 117 -17.73 -9.64 -11.87
C GLY A 117 -17.44 -8.21 -11.40
N ARG A 118 -17.81 -7.85 -10.17
CA ARG A 118 -17.52 -6.52 -9.59
C ARG A 118 -16.67 -6.62 -8.32
N LYS A 119 -15.80 -5.64 -8.12
CA LYS A 119 -15.07 -5.47 -6.86
C LYS A 119 -16.08 -5.18 -5.75
N ALA A 120 -15.89 -5.78 -4.57
CA ALA A 120 -16.66 -5.42 -3.39
C ALA A 120 -16.52 -3.92 -3.07
N PRO A 121 -17.50 -3.32 -2.38
CA PRO A 121 -17.45 -1.91 -1.97
C PRO A 121 -16.12 -1.54 -1.31
N TRP A 122 -15.64 -0.32 -1.56
CA TRP A 122 -14.34 0.14 -1.08
C TRP A 122 -14.18 -0.02 0.44
N ALA A 123 -15.21 0.35 1.21
CA ALA A 123 -15.19 0.27 2.67
C ALA A 123 -14.99 -1.16 3.16
N ASP A 124 -15.73 -2.11 2.59
CA ASP A 124 -15.64 -3.54 2.95
C ASP A 124 -14.24 -4.10 2.74
N ARG A 125 -13.62 -3.77 1.60
CA ARG A 125 -12.26 -4.20 1.28
C ARG A 125 -11.23 -3.62 2.25
N LYS A 126 -11.34 -2.33 2.56
CA LYS A 126 -10.43 -1.65 3.48
C LYS A 126 -10.59 -2.14 4.91
N MET A 127 -11.82 -2.36 5.38
CA MET A 127 -12.07 -2.94 6.70
C MET A 127 -11.57 -4.39 6.81
N ALA A 128 -11.76 -5.22 5.78
CA ALA A 128 -11.21 -6.58 5.75
C ALA A 128 -9.68 -6.58 5.85
N TYR A 129 -9.03 -5.67 5.11
CA TYR A 129 -7.58 -5.50 5.19
C TYR A 129 -7.11 -5.05 6.59
N LEU A 130 -7.79 -4.05 7.19
CA LEU A 130 -7.47 -3.59 8.54
C LEU A 130 -7.63 -4.70 9.60
N ARG A 131 -8.68 -5.53 9.48
CA ARG A 131 -8.89 -6.70 10.37
C ARG A 131 -7.77 -7.73 10.22
N LYS A 132 -7.36 -8.03 8.98
CA LYS A 132 -6.24 -8.93 8.71
C LYS A 132 -4.95 -8.48 9.38
N LEU A 133 -4.67 -7.18 9.41
CA LEU A 133 -3.46 -6.64 10.05
C LEU A 133 -3.40 -6.87 11.57
N ILE A 134 -4.56 -6.89 12.23
CA ILE A 134 -4.66 -7.04 13.70
C ILE A 134 -5.00 -8.47 14.14
N ASP A 135 -5.17 -9.39 13.20
CA ASP A 135 -5.50 -10.78 13.48
C ASP A 135 -4.31 -11.48 14.17
N THR A 136 -4.52 -11.89 15.43
CA THR A 136 -3.53 -12.59 16.25
C THR A 136 -3.42 -14.07 15.96
N ASP A 137 -4.44 -14.66 15.34
CA ASP A 137 -4.49 -16.09 15.06
C ASP A 137 -3.75 -16.44 13.76
N HIS A 138 -3.55 -15.44 12.89
CA HIS A 138 -2.95 -15.58 11.56
C HIS A 138 -1.73 -14.66 11.34
N VAL A 139 -0.85 -14.55 12.34
CA VAL A 139 0.33 -13.65 12.33
C VAL A 139 1.22 -13.86 11.09
N GLU A 140 1.32 -15.08 10.57
CA GLU A 140 2.11 -15.40 9.38
C GLU A 140 1.57 -14.77 8.08
N GLU A 141 0.27 -14.46 8.01
CA GLU A 141 -0.35 -13.80 6.86
C GLU A 141 0.00 -12.31 6.77
N ALA A 142 0.55 -11.75 7.85
CA ALA A 142 1.07 -10.39 7.96
C ALA A 142 2.59 -10.32 7.70
N ALA A 143 3.22 -11.37 7.16
CA ALA A 143 4.66 -11.35 6.85
C ALA A 143 5.07 -10.16 5.94
N SER A 144 4.14 -9.62 5.15
CA SER A 144 4.31 -8.46 4.27
C SER A 144 4.22 -7.09 4.94
N LEU A 145 4.12 -7.00 6.28
CA LEU A 145 3.91 -5.73 7.00
C LEU A 145 4.91 -4.63 6.60
N LEU A 146 6.19 -4.96 6.48
CA LEU A 146 7.22 -4.00 6.11
C LEU A 146 7.03 -3.49 4.68
N VAL A 147 6.72 -4.39 3.74
CA VAL A 147 6.42 -4.04 2.34
C VAL A 147 5.19 -3.15 2.29
N SER A 148 4.12 -3.55 2.96
CA SER A 148 2.87 -2.81 2.96
C SER A 148 2.98 -1.43 3.63
N ALA A 149 3.63 -1.34 4.79
CA ALA A 149 3.86 -0.05 5.45
C ALA A 149 4.77 0.87 4.60
N SER A 150 5.70 0.30 3.84
CA SER A 150 6.55 1.05 2.91
C SER A 150 5.75 1.61 1.73
N ASP A 151 4.86 0.79 1.15
CA ASP A 151 3.89 1.22 0.13
C ASP A 151 3.01 2.37 0.65
N LYS A 152 2.39 2.19 1.82
CA LYS A 152 1.54 3.21 2.42
C LYS A 152 2.31 4.49 2.75
N LEU A 153 3.56 4.41 3.22
CA LEU A 153 4.38 5.61 3.44
C LEU A 153 4.68 6.32 2.12
N HIS A 154 5.08 5.59 1.07
CA HIS A 154 5.33 6.19 -0.23
C HIS A 154 4.08 6.90 -0.76
N ASN A 155 2.93 6.23 -0.73
CA ASN A 155 1.68 6.80 -1.21
C ASN A 155 1.23 8.00 -0.37
N ALA A 156 1.36 7.95 0.96
CA ALA A 156 1.04 9.10 1.83
C ALA A 156 1.92 10.31 1.52
N ARG A 157 3.23 10.11 1.27
CA ARG A 157 4.15 11.18 0.87
C ARG A 157 3.77 11.79 -0.49
N ALA A 158 3.41 10.95 -1.46
CA ALA A 158 2.96 11.40 -2.78
C ALA A 158 1.66 12.22 -2.66
N ILE A 159 0.67 11.71 -1.92
CA ILE A 159 -0.61 12.40 -1.67
C ILE A 159 -0.36 13.74 -0.99
N LEU A 160 0.48 13.80 0.05
CA LEU A 160 0.82 15.04 0.72
C LEU A 160 1.47 16.05 -0.21
N ALA A 161 2.45 15.64 -1.02
CA ALA A 161 3.10 16.51 -1.98
C ALA A 161 2.10 17.07 -3.00
N ASP A 162 1.24 16.22 -3.55
CA ASP A 162 0.27 16.64 -4.56
C ASP A 162 -0.84 17.54 -3.96
N VAL A 163 -1.30 17.26 -2.74
CA VAL A 163 -2.26 18.11 -2.00
C VAL A 163 -1.69 19.51 -1.77
N LEU A 164 -0.41 19.59 -1.35
CA LEU A 164 0.26 20.87 -1.13
C LEU A 164 0.49 21.65 -2.43
N ALA A 165 0.70 20.95 -3.55
CA ALA A 165 0.85 21.56 -4.87
C ALA A 165 -0.48 21.97 -5.51
N PHE A 166 -1.58 21.30 -5.15
CA PHE A 166 -2.90 21.52 -5.75
C PHE A 166 -3.57 22.81 -5.26
N GLY A 167 -3.47 23.12 -3.97
CA GLY A 167 -4.17 24.26 -3.36
C GLY A 167 -3.40 24.90 -2.21
N ASP A 168 -3.63 26.19 -1.99
CA ASP A 168 -2.96 27.00 -0.96
C ASP A 168 -3.71 27.00 0.39
N SER A 169 -4.99 26.63 0.40
CA SER A 169 -5.82 26.51 1.61
C SER A 169 -6.46 25.12 1.77
N PRO A 170 -6.83 24.69 3.00
CA PRO A 170 -7.60 23.47 3.23
C PRO A 170 -8.87 23.33 2.38
N GLU A 171 -9.62 24.43 2.22
CA GLU A 171 -10.88 24.45 1.47
C GLU A 171 -10.65 24.18 -0.02
N SER A 172 -9.58 24.75 -0.58
CA SER A 172 -9.20 24.51 -1.99
C SER A 172 -8.72 23.08 -2.24
N ARG A 173 -8.20 22.40 -1.22
CA ARG A 173 -7.64 21.04 -1.30
C ARG A 173 -8.69 19.96 -1.31
N VAL A 174 -9.95 20.23 -0.97
CA VAL A 174 -11.02 19.22 -0.99
C VAL A 174 -11.19 18.61 -2.39
N ALA A 175 -11.18 19.45 -3.43
CA ALA A 175 -11.34 19.04 -4.82
C ALA A 175 -10.18 18.14 -5.33
N PHE A 176 -9.02 18.17 -4.66
CA PHE A 176 -7.94 17.22 -4.96
C PHE A 176 -8.45 15.78 -4.82
N PHE A 177 -9.31 15.53 -3.84
CA PHE A 177 -9.72 14.19 -3.47
C PHE A 177 -10.84 13.59 -4.34
N ASP A 178 -11.40 14.35 -5.28
CA ASP A 178 -12.40 13.84 -6.25
C ASP A 178 -11.82 12.70 -7.11
N ARG A 179 -10.50 12.60 -7.20
CA ARG A 179 -9.77 11.49 -7.86
C ARG A 179 -9.82 10.16 -7.08
N PHE A 180 -10.23 10.17 -5.81
CA PHE A 180 -10.30 8.97 -4.97
C PHE A 180 -11.75 8.55 -4.74
N ASN A 181 -12.02 7.25 -4.86
CA ASN A 181 -13.35 6.67 -4.64
C ASN A 181 -13.97 7.00 -3.27
N ALA A 182 -13.15 7.29 -2.26
CA ALA A 182 -13.58 7.56 -0.89
C ALA A 182 -13.54 9.05 -0.51
N GLY A 183 -13.21 9.93 -1.45
CA GLY A 183 -13.03 11.36 -1.21
C GLY A 183 -11.97 11.66 -0.13
N GLN A 184 -11.99 12.88 0.40
CA GLN A 184 -11.05 13.32 1.42
C GLN A 184 -11.24 12.53 2.72
N GLU A 185 -12.46 12.47 3.22
CA GLU A 185 -12.77 11.83 4.51
C GLU A 185 -12.31 10.37 4.53
N GLY A 186 -12.74 9.55 3.56
CA GLY A 186 -12.40 8.13 3.55
C GLY A 186 -10.90 7.89 3.31
N THR A 187 -10.24 8.73 2.50
CA THR A 187 -8.79 8.62 2.28
C THR A 187 -8.03 8.88 3.57
N LEU A 188 -8.30 10.01 4.24
CA LEU A 188 -7.62 10.36 5.50
C LEU A 188 -7.92 9.33 6.60
N GLN A 189 -9.19 8.93 6.74
CA GLN A 189 -9.60 7.94 7.73
C GLN A 189 -8.89 6.60 7.52
N TYR A 190 -8.79 6.14 6.28
CA TYR A 190 -8.12 4.88 6.00
C TYR A 190 -6.64 4.91 6.38
N TYR A 191 -5.92 5.98 6.03
CA TYR A 191 -4.51 6.12 6.41
C TYR A 191 -4.30 6.23 7.92
N ARG A 192 -5.19 6.95 8.62
CA ARG A 192 -5.18 7.04 10.08
C ARG A 192 -5.42 5.68 10.74
N LEU A 193 -6.38 4.90 10.22
CA LEU A 193 -6.66 3.54 10.70
C LEU A 193 -5.55 2.55 10.36
N LEU A 194 -4.84 2.72 9.23
CA LEU A 194 -3.65 1.93 8.90
C LEU A 194 -2.54 2.15 9.92
N VAL A 195 -2.26 3.39 10.31
CA VAL A 195 -1.29 3.69 11.39
C VAL A 195 -1.69 2.99 12.68
N TRP A 196 -2.97 3.06 13.05
CA TRP A 196 -3.48 2.39 14.25
C TRP A 196 -3.31 0.87 14.17
N ALA A 197 -3.65 0.26 13.03
CA ALA A 197 -3.58 -1.18 12.80
C ALA A 197 -2.13 -1.69 12.79
N TYR A 198 -1.22 -1.03 12.06
CA TYR A 198 0.18 -1.41 12.00
C TYR A 198 0.89 -1.34 13.36
N ARG A 199 0.49 -0.41 14.24
CA ARG A 199 1.01 -0.35 15.62
C ARG A 199 0.61 -1.55 16.48
N ARG A 200 -0.56 -2.13 16.19
CA ARG A 200 -1.14 -3.27 16.92
C ARG A 200 -0.88 -4.61 16.26
N ALA A 201 -0.43 -4.60 15.01
CA ALA A 201 -0.12 -5.80 14.27
C ALA A 201 0.90 -6.67 15.04
N PRO A 202 0.56 -7.93 15.35
CA PRO A 202 1.46 -8.81 16.11
C PRO A 202 2.81 -8.98 15.42
N GLY A 203 2.83 -9.03 14.08
CA GLY A 203 4.06 -9.13 13.28
C GLY A 203 4.98 -7.90 13.33
N ALA A 204 4.51 -6.77 13.89
CA ALA A 204 5.35 -5.60 14.15
C ALA A 204 6.09 -5.67 15.50
N GLN A 205 5.68 -6.57 16.40
CA GLN A 205 6.32 -6.73 17.71
C GLN A 205 7.74 -7.28 17.55
N GLY A 206 8.70 -6.69 18.26
CA GLY A 206 10.10 -7.10 18.17
C GLY A 206 10.83 -6.69 16.88
N ARG A 207 10.23 -5.84 16.02
CA ARG A 207 10.86 -5.28 14.80
C ARG A 207 11.05 -3.75 14.93
N PRO A 208 12.11 -3.25 15.58
CA PRO A 208 12.27 -1.81 15.87
C PRO A 208 12.28 -0.91 14.63
N ARG A 209 12.86 -1.39 13.52
CA ARG A 209 12.87 -0.62 12.26
C ARG A 209 11.49 -0.53 11.62
N LEU A 210 10.67 -1.60 11.69
CA LEU A 210 9.27 -1.54 11.25
C LEU A 210 8.45 -0.59 12.14
N GLN A 211 8.68 -0.58 13.46
CA GLN A 211 8.04 0.39 14.35
C GLN A 211 8.44 1.83 14.02
N ALA A 212 9.71 2.06 13.66
CA ALA A 212 10.17 3.37 13.19
C ALA A 212 9.54 3.78 11.84
N LEU A 213 9.35 2.83 10.92
CA LEU A 213 8.62 3.04 9.65
C LEU A 213 7.18 3.46 9.92
N VAL A 214 6.47 2.76 10.80
CA VAL A 214 5.09 3.12 11.18
C VAL A 214 5.02 4.50 11.85
N ALA A 215 6.04 4.88 12.63
CA ALA A 215 6.13 6.23 13.19
C ALA A 215 6.37 7.31 12.13
N GLU A 216 7.12 7.01 11.07
CA GLU A 216 7.30 7.91 9.92
C GLU A 216 6.01 8.03 9.09
N LEU A 217 5.29 6.93 8.91
CA LEU A 217 3.94 6.96 8.33
C LEU A 217 3.01 7.84 9.15
N ASP A 218 2.99 7.68 10.48
CA ASP A 218 2.17 8.51 11.37
C ASP A 218 2.45 10.00 11.24
N ARG A 219 3.73 10.39 11.19
CA ARG A 219 4.13 11.79 10.95
C ARG A 219 3.62 12.30 9.62
N THR A 220 3.75 11.50 8.56
CA THR A 220 3.30 11.85 7.21
C THR A 220 1.78 12.01 7.16
N VAL A 221 1.04 11.07 7.75
CA VAL A 221 -0.44 11.12 7.80
C VAL A 221 -0.90 12.32 8.62
N THR A 222 -0.25 12.62 9.73
CA THR A 222 -0.55 13.82 10.54
C THR A 222 -0.30 15.11 9.76
N ALA A 223 0.79 15.19 9.00
CA ALA A 223 1.05 16.33 8.11
C ALA A 223 -0.01 16.45 7.00
N LEU A 224 -0.49 15.34 6.45
CA LEU A 224 -1.56 15.31 5.47
C LEU A 224 -2.90 15.79 6.03
N GLU A 225 -3.27 15.36 7.24
CA GLU A 225 -4.47 15.83 7.94
C GLU A 225 -4.40 17.34 8.21
N GLN A 226 -3.26 17.83 8.69
CA GLN A 226 -3.03 19.25 8.91
C GLN A 226 -3.10 20.06 7.61
N ALA A 227 -2.54 19.55 6.51
CA ALA A 227 -2.66 20.17 5.20
C ALA A 227 -4.13 20.25 4.73
N CYS A 228 -4.97 19.31 5.15
CA CYS A 228 -6.40 19.28 4.87
C CYS A 228 -7.25 20.01 5.92
N GLY A 229 -6.64 20.65 6.92
CA GLY A 229 -7.35 21.41 7.96
C GLY A 229 -8.13 20.57 8.96
N VAL A 230 -7.79 19.29 9.13
CA VAL A 230 -8.49 18.36 10.03
C VAL A 230 -7.55 17.78 11.08
N ARG A 231 -8.11 17.28 12.19
CA ARG A 231 -7.34 16.62 13.26
C ARG A 231 -7.55 15.11 13.23
N ALA A 232 -6.55 14.37 13.69
CA ALA A 232 -6.57 12.91 13.74
C ALA A 232 -7.80 12.36 14.50
N GLU A 233 -8.19 12.99 15.61
CA GLU A 233 -9.36 12.58 16.40
C GLU A 233 -10.68 12.71 15.64
N ASP A 234 -10.82 13.75 14.81
CA ASP A 234 -12.03 13.98 14.03
C ASP A 234 -12.10 12.98 12.86
N VAL A 235 -10.94 12.69 12.25
CA VAL A 235 -10.78 11.79 11.11
C VAL A 235 -11.16 10.35 11.44
N ILE A 236 -10.88 9.87 12.66
CA ILE A 236 -11.24 8.51 13.09
C ILE A 236 -12.76 8.31 13.06
N GLY A 237 -13.55 9.34 13.38
CA GLY A 237 -15.00 9.27 13.48
C GLY A 237 -15.78 9.43 12.17
N TYR A 238 -15.10 9.59 11.02
CA TYR A 238 -15.75 9.76 9.73
C TYR A 238 -16.60 8.54 9.33
N LEU A 239 -17.64 8.80 8.53
CA LEU A 239 -18.61 7.77 8.15
C LEU A 239 -18.02 6.57 7.36
N PRO A 240 -17.06 6.74 6.42
CA PRO A 240 -16.68 5.67 5.49
C PRO A 240 -16.20 4.35 6.13
N LEU A 241 -15.49 4.42 7.25
CA LEU A 241 -14.96 3.26 7.98
C LEU A 241 -15.35 3.29 9.46
N LYS A 242 -16.45 3.98 9.80
CA LYS A 242 -16.92 4.17 11.19
C LYS A 242 -17.12 2.85 11.92
N ASP A 243 -17.69 1.85 11.26
CA ASP A 243 -17.96 0.54 11.87
C ASP A 243 -16.68 -0.12 12.39
N PHE A 244 -15.58 -0.04 11.62
CA PHE A 244 -14.28 -0.53 12.10
C PHE A 244 -13.76 0.31 13.26
N ALA A 245 -13.84 1.65 13.16
CA ALA A 245 -13.35 2.55 14.19
C ALA A 245 -14.06 2.35 15.53
N THR A 246 -15.39 2.25 15.54
CA THR A 246 -16.17 2.03 16.76
C THR A 246 -15.90 0.66 17.38
N CYS A 247 -15.81 -0.41 16.58
CA CYS A 247 -15.57 -1.76 17.11
C CYS A 247 -14.14 -1.99 17.64
N HIS A 248 -13.15 -1.23 17.18
CA HIS A 248 -11.74 -1.56 17.46
C HIS A 248 -10.93 -0.41 18.07
N VAL A 249 -11.25 0.84 17.74
CA VAL A 249 -10.46 2.02 18.16
C VAL A 249 -11.06 2.65 19.40
N GLU A 250 -12.37 2.95 19.37
CA GLU A 250 -13.07 3.65 20.45
C GLU A 250 -13.15 2.82 21.75
N GLU A 251 -13.18 1.48 21.66
CA GLU A 251 -13.13 0.58 22.83
C GLU A 251 -11.76 0.54 23.54
N THR A 252 -10.71 1.15 22.96
CA THR A 252 -9.34 1.12 23.53
C THR A 252 -8.89 2.43 24.19
N HIS A 253 -9.80 3.40 24.35
CA HIS A 253 -9.55 4.60 25.15
C HIS A 253 -10.24 4.51 26.52
N PRO A 254 -9.51 4.22 27.62
CA PRO A 254 -10.00 4.51 28.97
C PRO A 254 -10.06 6.01 29.25
#